data_AF-A0A327W5W3-F1
#
_entry.id   AF-A0A327W5W3-F1
#
_cell.length_a   1.000
_cell.length_b   1.000
_cell.length_c   1.000
_cell.angle_alpha   90.00
_cell.angle_beta   90.00
_cell.angle_gamma   90.00
#
_symmetry.space_group_name_H-M   'P 1'
#
loop_
_entity.id
_entity.type
_entity.pdbx_description
1 polymer ?
#
loop_
_entity_poly.entity_id
_entity_poly.type
_entity_poly.pdbx_seq_one_letter_code
_entity_poly.pdbx_strand_id
1 'polypeptide(L)'
;MNSLFRVLLCILAVVSSPAMAQTNTYEVRVANRAVGTIEARQKVNGHEKMISIQTHIQVMLSKVNSVITTEYSHNVLTHAKSSRITGKNGEDKMTTTHKEGNTYTIVMNGERSVLGNTEIQHCVGDLYFSEPKHVTRTFSETLGKFLPLKALGGGEYELQLPEGKKNIYKYDNGTLVQVEVDHTFGKAIIVKSS
;
A
#
# COMPACT_ATOMS: atom_id res chain seq x y z
N MET A 1 31.47 51.42 -37.96
CA MET A 1 32.30 50.44 -37.22
C MET A 1 31.36 49.82 -36.19
N ASN A 2 30.58 48.82 -36.61
CA ASN A 2 29.38 48.40 -35.91
C ASN A 2 29.70 47.13 -35.12
N SER A 3 29.76 47.28 -33.79
CA SER A 3 29.98 46.19 -32.85
C SER A 3 28.74 45.28 -32.82
N LEU A 4 28.89 44.04 -33.29
CA LEU A 4 27.88 42.99 -33.22
C LEU A 4 27.93 42.35 -31.82
N PHE A 5 27.01 42.78 -30.95
CA PHE A 5 26.77 42.18 -29.65
C PHE A 5 26.02 40.85 -29.85
N ARG A 6 26.73 39.71 -29.77
CA ARG A 6 26.11 38.38 -29.82
C ARG A 6 25.57 38.03 -28.42
N VAL A 7 24.25 38.12 -28.26
CA VAL A 7 23.56 37.61 -27.07
C VAL A 7 23.53 36.09 -27.14
N LEU A 8 24.25 35.44 -26.22
CA LEU A 8 24.19 34.00 -26.00
C LEU A 8 22.92 33.69 -25.18
N LEU A 9 21.87 33.21 -25.85
CA LEU A 9 20.64 32.76 -25.20
C LEU A 9 20.91 31.38 -24.58
N CYS A 10 21.26 31.35 -23.28
CA CYS A 10 21.28 30.11 -22.51
C CYS A 10 19.85 29.59 -22.34
N ILE A 11 19.49 28.55 -23.10
CA ILE A 11 18.24 27.81 -22.92
C ILE A 11 18.38 27.03 -21.61
N LEU A 12 17.76 27.55 -20.54
CA LEU A 12 17.60 26.84 -19.27
C LEU A 12 16.56 25.72 -19.50
N ALA A 13 17.02 24.51 -19.83
CA ALA A 13 16.15 23.35 -19.89
C ALA A 13 15.63 23.05 -18.47
N VAL A 14 14.37 23.43 -18.20
CA VAL A 14 13.68 23.02 -16.97
C VAL A 14 13.50 21.51 -17.05
N VAL A 15 14.36 20.77 -16.33
CA VAL A 15 14.24 19.32 -16.17
C VAL A 15 13.04 19.06 -15.27
N SER A 16 11.85 18.93 -15.86
CA SER A 16 10.68 18.43 -15.15
C SER A 16 10.89 16.95 -14.87
N SER A 17 10.92 16.58 -13.59
CA SER A 17 10.94 15.16 -13.21
C SER A 17 9.61 14.52 -13.65
N PRO A 18 9.63 13.42 -14.41
CA PRO A 18 8.39 12.78 -14.85
C PRO A 18 7.63 12.24 -13.63
N ALA A 19 6.37 12.63 -13.50
CA ALA A 19 5.47 12.01 -12.54
C ALA A 19 5.02 10.65 -13.09
N MET A 20 5.32 9.58 -12.37
CA MET A 20 4.87 8.23 -12.72
C MET A 20 3.58 7.91 -11.97
N ALA A 21 2.60 7.35 -12.66
CA ALA A 21 1.37 6.85 -12.05
C ALA A 21 1.12 5.41 -12.52
N GLN A 22 0.75 4.54 -11.59
CA GLN A 22 0.40 3.14 -11.86
C GLN A 22 -0.91 2.81 -11.16
N THR A 23 -1.79 2.09 -11.83
CA THR A 23 -3.01 1.53 -11.25
C THR A 23 -3.01 0.03 -11.48
N ASN A 24 -3.19 -0.74 -10.42
CA ASN A 24 -3.39 -2.18 -10.47
C ASN A 24 -4.79 -2.48 -9.93
N THR A 25 -5.57 -3.26 -10.67
CA THR A 25 -6.90 -3.70 -10.22
C THR A 25 -6.89 -5.20 -9.96
N TYR A 26 -7.70 -5.62 -8.99
CA TYR A 26 -7.82 -7.00 -8.59
C TYR A 26 -9.28 -7.36 -8.33
N GLU A 27 -9.68 -8.56 -8.75
CA GLU A 27 -10.96 -9.16 -8.42
C GLU A 27 -10.84 -9.98 -7.14
N VAL A 28 -11.79 -9.81 -6.22
CA VAL A 28 -11.88 -10.59 -4.98
C VAL A 28 -12.86 -11.73 -5.16
N ARG A 29 -12.43 -12.96 -4.90
CA ARG A 29 -13.22 -14.18 -5.01
C ARG A 29 -13.35 -14.90 -3.67
N VAL A 30 -14.57 -15.31 -3.33
CA VAL A 30 -14.86 -16.20 -2.19
C VAL A 30 -15.63 -17.40 -2.72
N ALA A 31 -15.20 -18.62 -2.37
CA ALA A 31 -15.80 -19.85 -2.91
C ALA A 31 -15.93 -19.83 -4.45
N ASN A 32 -14.89 -19.34 -5.13
CA ASN A 32 -14.81 -19.18 -6.59
C ASN A 32 -15.84 -18.23 -7.23
N ARG A 33 -16.52 -17.39 -6.44
CA ARG A 33 -17.43 -16.34 -6.94
C ARG A 33 -16.80 -14.98 -6.75
N ALA A 34 -16.86 -14.14 -7.78
CA ALA A 34 -16.47 -12.73 -7.67
C ALA A 34 -17.42 -12.01 -6.69
N VAL A 35 -16.84 -11.34 -5.70
CA VAL A 35 -17.57 -10.66 -4.62
C VAL A 35 -17.13 -9.21 -4.44
N GLY A 36 -16.18 -8.73 -5.23
CA GLY A 36 -15.68 -7.37 -5.08
C GLY A 36 -14.40 -7.10 -5.84
N THR A 37 -13.87 -5.91 -5.61
CA THR A 37 -12.65 -5.43 -6.26
C THR A 37 -11.73 -4.73 -5.27
N ILE A 38 -10.45 -4.72 -5.61
CA ILE A 38 -9.43 -3.88 -4.99
C ILE A 38 -8.79 -3.06 -6.11
N GLU A 39 -8.73 -1.75 -5.93
CA GLU A 39 -8.02 -0.84 -6.80
C GLU A 39 -6.86 -0.21 -6.05
N ALA A 40 -5.64 -0.48 -6.49
CA ALA A 40 -4.41 0.07 -5.93
C ALA A 40 -3.82 1.08 -6.91
N ARG A 41 -3.67 2.34 -6.48
CA ARG A 41 -3.04 3.43 -7.22
C ARG A 41 -1.73 3.84 -6.56
N GLN A 42 -0.68 4.02 -7.35
CA GLN A 42 0.59 4.58 -6.94
C GLN A 42 0.90 5.82 -7.78
N LYS A 43 1.38 6.88 -7.15
CA LYS A 43 1.93 8.07 -7.79
C LYS A 43 3.31 8.36 -7.23
N VAL A 44 4.30 8.54 -8.09
CA VAL A 44 5.67 8.91 -7.73
C VAL A 44 6.02 10.22 -8.43
N ASN A 45 6.54 11.18 -7.68
CA ASN A 45 7.00 12.47 -8.19
C ASN A 45 8.28 12.89 -7.48
N GLY A 46 9.43 12.69 -8.13
CA GLY A 46 10.73 12.89 -7.49
C GLY A 46 10.91 11.97 -6.28
N HIS A 47 11.12 12.55 -5.10
CA HIS A 47 11.27 11.81 -3.85
C HIS A 47 9.96 11.52 -3.12
N GLU A 48 8.84 12.00 -3.66
CA GLU A 48 7.51 11.77 -3.08
C GLU A 48 6.85 10.55 -3.72
N LYS A 49 6.30 9.67 -2.89
CA LYS A 49 5.48 8.53 -3.32
C LYS A 49 4.19 8.50 -2.53
N MET A 50 3.06 8.36 -3.22
CA MET A 50 1.74 8.18 -2.62
C MET A 50 1.12 6.89 -3.14
N ILE A 51 0.57 6.09 -2.23
CA ILE A 51 -0.22 4.90 -2.57
C ILE A 51 -1.62 5.08 -2.00
N SER A 52 -2.63 4.66 -2.76
CA SER A 52 -4.03 4.59 -2.34
C SER A 52 -4.61 3.24 -2.74
N ILE A 53 -5.20 2.53 -1.78
CA ILE A 53 -5.84 1.23 -2.00
C ILE A 53 -7.30 1.38 -1.58
N GLN A 54 -8.19 1.13 -2.53
CA GLN A 54 -9.63 1.14 -2.34
C GLN A 54 -10.15 -0.30 -2.46
N THR A 55 -10.95 -0.72 -1.51
CA THR A 55 -11.57 -2.06 -1.50
C THR A 55 -13.07 -1.92 -1.44
N HIS A 56 -13.75 -2.66 -2.31
CA HIS A 56 -15.20 -2.78 -2.32
C HIS A 56 -15.58 -4.25 -2.41
N ILE A 57 -16.10 -4.82 -1.32
CA ILE A 57 -16.50 -6.22 -1.24
C ILE A 57 -17.94 -6.31 -0.75
N GLN A 58 -18.72 -7.18 -1.40
CA GLN A 58 -20.08 -7.52 -1.03
C GLN A 58 -20.27 -9.04 -1.08
N VAL A 59 -20.49 -9.65 0.09
CA VAL A 59 -20.77 -11.07 0.24
C VAL A 59 -22.13 -11.22 0.92
N MET A 60 -23.12 -11.77 0.21
CA MET A 60 -24.49 -11.89 0.70
C MET A 60 -25.04 -10.53 1.20
N LEU A 61 -25.30 -10.40 2.50
CA LEU A 61 -25.80 -9.18 3.15
C LEU A 61 -24.68 -8.32 3.78
N SER A 62 -23.43 -8.78 3.74
CA SER A 62 -22.28 -8.11 4.32
C SER A 62 -21.56 -7.28 3.27
N LYS A 63 -21.31 -6.00 3.58
CA LYS A 63 -20.53 -5.08 2.76
C LYS A 63 -19.27 -4.68 3.53
N VAL A 64 -18.14 -4.64 2.82
CA VAL A 64 -16.86 -4.13 3.34
C VAL A 64 -16.36 -3.09 2.36
N ASN A 65 -16.18 -1.86 2.83
CA ASN A 65 -15.48 -0.82 2.10
C ASN A 65 -14.27 -0.40 2.92
N SER A 66 -13.12 -0.26 2.28
CA SER A 66 -11.95 0.30 2.95
C SER A 66 -11.14 1.19 2.03
N VAL A 67 -10.47 2.16 2.63
CA VAL A 67 -9.52 3.04 1.97
C VAL A 67 -8.25 3.04 2.81
N ILE A 68 -7.12 2.74 2.17
CA ILE A 68 -5.78 2.88 2.75
C ILE A 68 -5.02 3.89 1.92
N THR A 69 -4.35 4.83 2.55
CA THR A 69 -3.46 5.79 1.90
C THR A 69 -2.14 5.85 2.63
N THR A 70 -1.04 5.92 1.89
CA THR A 70 0.31 6.13 2.44
C THR A 70 1.03 7.19 1.64
N GLU A 71 1.78 8.04 2.33
CA GLU A 71 2.62 9.08 1.78
C GLU A 71 4.05 8.86 2.26
N TYR A 72 5.00 9.00 1.34
CA TYR A 72 6.42 8.80 1.58
C TYR A 72 7.19 9.99 1.04
N SER A 73 8.22 10.41 1.76
CA SER A 73 9.27 11.29 1.27
C SER A 73 10.62 10.60 1.44
N HIS A 74 11.44 10.58 0.39
CA HIS A 74 12.76 9.93 0.39
C HIS A 74 12.70 8.46 0.84
N ASN A 75 11.68 7.72 0.37
CA ASN A 75 11.40 6.33 0.73
C ASN A 75 11.06 6.08 2.22
N VAL A 76 10.82 7.12 3.01
CA VAL A 76 10.39 7.00 4.40
C VAL A 76 8.94 7.46 4.52
N LEU A 77 8.11 6.64 5.16
CA LEU A 77 6.71 6.95 5.40
C LEU A 77 6.62 8.25 6.21
N THR A 78 5.80 9.19 5.76
CA THR A 78 5.47 10.44 6.48
C THR A 78 4.06 10.37 7.06
N HIS A 79 3.13 9.76 6.32
CA HIS A 79 1.74 9.59 6.75
C HIS A 79 1.15 8.28 6.24
N ALA A 80 0.34 7.62 7.06
CA ALA A 80 -0.56 6.56 6.62
C ALA A 80 -1.93 6.71 7.28
N LYS A 81 -2.97 6.32 6.55
CA LYS A 81 -4.34 6.26 7.04
C LYS A 81 -5.02 5.01 6.49
N SER A 82 -5.75 4.32 7.35
CA SER A 82 -6.61 3.19 7.01
C SER A 82 -7.99 3.46 7.60
N SER A 83 -9.04 3.34 6.80
CA SER A 83 -10.45 3.30 7.27
C SER A 83 -11.14 2.09 6.67
N ARG A 84 -11.97 1.42 7.47
CA ARG A 84 -12.73 0.24 7.07
C ARG A 84 -14.11 0.31 7.69
N ILE A 85 -15.12 0.24 6.85
CA ILE A 85 -16.53 0.18 7.23
C ILE A 85 -17.06 -1.22 6.91
N THR A 86 -17.67 -1.89 7.90
CA THR A 86 -18.28 -3.22 7.73
C THR A 86 -19.75 -3.26 8.13
N GLY A 87 -20.56 -4.06 7.39
CA GLY A 87 -21.96 -4.31 7.71
C GLY A 87 -22.92 -3.14 7.43
N LYS A 88 -24.19 -3.26 7.91
CA LYS A 88 -25.21 -2.18 7.80
C LYS A 88 -25.04 -1.07 8.85
N ASN A 89 -24.48 -1.41 10.01
CA ASN A 89 -24.32 -0.49 11.15
C ASN A 89 -22.95 0.21 11.18
N GLY A 90 -22.06 -0.12 10.23
CA GLY A 90 -20.86 0.66 9.95
C GLY A 90 -19.87 0.77 11.11
N GLU A 91 -19.46 -0.35 11.70
CA GLU A 91 -18.27 -0.32 12.56
C GLU A 91 -17.09 0.19 11.73
N ASP A 92 -16.69 1.44 11.99
CA ASP A 92 -15.57 2.11 11.36
C ASP A 92 -14.31 1.80 12.18
N LYS A 93 -13.41 1.04 11.59
CA LYS A 93 -12.06 0.87 12.11
C LYS A 93 -11.17 1.86 11.41
N MET A 94 -10.55 2.75 12.19
CA MET A 94 -9.64 3.75 11.67
C MET A 94 -8.26 3.62 12.32
N THR A 95 -7.22 3.73 11.51
CA THR A 95 -5.85 3.83 11.99
C THR A 95 -5.14 4.95 11.24
N THR A 96 -4.45 5.81 11.97
CA THR A 96 -3.55 6.80 11.39
C THR A 96 -2.14 6.60 11.92
N THR A 97 -1.16 6.94 11.11
CA THR A 97 0.26 6.90 11.47
C THR A 97 0.90 8.17 10.91
N HIS A 98 1.61 8.92 11.74
CA HIS A 98 2.25 10.16 11.34
C HIS A 98 3.66 10.24 11.88
N LYS A 99 4.63 10.58 11.02
CA LYS A 99 6.03 10.75 11.41
C LYS A 99 6.20 12.08 12.15
N GLU A 100 6.77 12.03 13.34
CA GLU A 100 7.10 13.19 14.19
C GLU A 100 8.59 13.12 14.55
N GLY A 101 9.45 13.80 13.78
CA GLY A 101 10.89 13.71 13.96
C GLY A 101 11.41 12.29 13.69
N ASN A 102 11.91 11.60 14.73
CA ASN A 102 12.43 10.23 14.65
C ASN A 102 11.46 9.16 15.19
N THR A 103 10.21 9.52 15.42
CA THR A 103 9.16 8.60 15.89
C THR A 103 7.93 8.68 14.99
N TYR A 104 7.01 7.75 15.21
CA TYR A 104 5.70 7.74 14.60
C TYR A 104 4.63 7.75 15.70
N THR A 105 3.70 8.70 15.62
CA THR A 105 2.47 8.65 16.40
C THR A 105 1.45 7.81 15.63
N ILE A 106 0.91 6.78 16.27
CA ILE A 106 -0.09 5.87 15.71
C ILE A 106 -1.37 6.01 16.53
N VAL A 107 -2.50 6.26 15.88
CA VAL A 107 -3.82 6.30 16.54
C VAL A 107 -4.70 5.24 15.92
N MET A 108 -5.02 4.19 16.67
CA MET A 108 -5.87 3.07 16.24
C MET A 108 -7.18 3.11 17.03
N ASN A 109 -8.30 3.35 16.35
CA ASN A 109 -9.63 3.46 16.95
C ASN A 109 -9.67 4.42 18.17
N GLY A 110 -8.92 5.52 18.11
CA GLY A 110 -8.82 6.52 19.18
C GLY A 110 -7.71 6.24 20.21
N GLU A 111 -7.14 5.04 20.24
CA GLU A 111 -6.03 4.70 21.12
C GLU A 111 -4.69 5.13 20.52
N ARG A 112 -3.94 5.96 21.24
CA ARG A 112 -2.63 6.48 20.80
C ARG A 112 -1.50 5.57 21.27
N SER A 113 -0.56 5.29 20.37
CA SER A 113 0.73 4.65 20.66
C SER A 113 1.85 5.36 19.90
N VAL A 114 3.11 5.09 20.28
CA VAL A 114 4.30 5.67 19.66
C VAL A 114 5.24 4.55 19.24
N LEU A 115 5.72 4.62 18.00
CA LEU A 115 6.75 3.75 17.46
C LEU A 115 8.02 4.58 17.24
N GLY A 116 9.08 4.32 18.01
CA GLY A 116 10.34 5.05 17.93
C GLY A 116 11.48 4.24 17.34
N ASN A 117 12.59 4.93 17.04
CA ASN A 117 13.89 4.34 16.69
C ASN A 117 13.86 3.41 15.46
N THR A 118 12.98 3.69 14.51
CA THR A 118 12.88 2.93 13.25
C THR A 118 12.26 3.79 12.17
N GLU A 119 12.71 3.61 10.94
CA GLU A 119 12.02 4.13 9.76
C GLU A 119 11.04 3.10 9.23
N ILE A 120 9.91 3.56 8.69
CA ILE A 120 8.98 2.73 7.93
C ILE A 120 9.26 2.96 6.45
N GLN A 121 9.88 1.98 5.78
CA GLN A 121 10.25 2.07 4.35
C GLN A 121 9.31 1.26 3.45
N HIS A 122 8.64 0.25 4.01
CA HIS A 122 7.71 -0.64 3.30
C HIS A 122 6.46 -0.84 4.14
N CYS A 123 5.31 -0.50 3.58
CA CYS A 123 4.01 -0.84 4.14
C CYS A 123 3.38 -2.00 3.36
N VAL A 124 2.29 -2.57 3.87
CA VAL A 124 1.57 -3.65 3.18
C VAL A 124 1.04 -3.18 1.82
N GLY A 125 0.70 -1.90 1.67
CA GLY A 125 0.27 -1.33 0.41
C GLY A 125 1.31 -1.39 -0.72
N ASP A 126 2.60 -1.35 -0.39
CA ASP A 126 3.68 -1.47 -1.38
C ASP A 126 3.68 -2.83 -2.09
N LEU A 127 3.20 -3.89 -1.41
CA LEU A 127 3.13 -5.24 -1.97
C LEU A 127 2.26 -5.32 -3.23
N TYR A 128 1.35 -4.36 -3.44
CA TYR A 128 0.51 -4.28 -4.65
C TYR A 128 1.22 -3.74 -5.89
N PHE A 129 2.45 -3.24 -5.76
CA PHE A 129 3.21 -2.60 -6.85
C PHE A 129 4.58 -3.22 -7.07
N SER A 130 5.23 -3.71 -6.02
CA SER A 130 6.58 -4.29 -6.13
C SER A 130 6.72 -5.60 -5.37
N GLU A 131 7.44 -6.53 -6.00
CA GLU A 131 7.87 -7.76 -5.35
C GLU A 131 8.88 -7.44 -4.22
N PRO A 132 8.63 -7.87 -2.98
CA PRO A 132 9.39 -7.47 -1.80
C PRO A 132 10.69 -8.26 -1.63
N LYS A 133 11.56 -8.21 -2.63
CA LYS A 133 12.87 -8.88 -2.60
C LYS A 133 13.71 -8.33 -1.45
N HIS A 134 14.24 -9.21 -0.61
CA HIS A 134 15.05 -8.89 0.57
C HIS A 134 14.34 -8.13 1.69
N VAL A 135 13.01 -7.99 1.64
CA VAL A 135 12.21 -7.40 2.72
C VAL A 135 11.73 -8.50 3.67
N THR A 136 12.01 -8.35 4.97
CA THR A 136 11.68 -9.35 6.00
C THR A 136 10.52 -8.94 6.91
N ARG A 137 10.08 -7.67 6.81
CA ARG A 137 8.93 -7.13 7.54
C ARG A 137 8.33 -5.96 6.79
N THR A 138 7.02 -5.77 6.93
CA THR A 138 6.30 -4.61 6.39
C THR A 138 5.43 -4.00 7.46
N PHE A 139 5.21 -2.69 7.40
CA PHE A 139 4.33 -1.99 8.32
C PHE A 139 2.87 -2.15 7.88
N SER A 140 2.00 -2.62 8.77
CA SER A 140 0.57 -2.70 8.52
C SER A 140 -0.11 -1.39 8.89
N GLU A 141 -0.62 -0.70 7.88
CA GLU A 141 -1.37 0.56 7.99
C GLU A 141 -2.66 0.37 8.80
N THR A 142 -3.25 -0.82 8.76
CA THR A 142 -4.48 -1.16 9.49
C THR A 142 -4.22 -1.58 10.94
N LEU A 143 -3.04 -2.11 11.27
CA LEU A 143 -2.71 -2.59 12.61
C LEU A 143 -1.73 -1.68 13.36
N GLY A 144 -1.16 -0.67 12.68
CA GLY A 144 -0.20 0.26 13.26
C GLY A 144 1.10 -0.40 13.73
N LYS A 145 1.51 -1.52 13.14
CA LYS A 145 2.70 -2.27 13.57
C LYS A 145 3.38 -3.02 12.44
N PHE A 146 4.66 -3.35 12.63
CA PHE A 146 5.38 -4.23 11.73
C PHE A 146 4.87 -5.67 11.82
N LEU A 147 4.69 -6.29 10.66
CA LEU A 147 4.36 -7.69 10.48
C LEU A 147 5.54 -8.41 9.81
N PRO A 148 5.87 -9.64 10.24
CA PRO A 148 6.86 -10.47 9.56
C PRO A 148 6.43 -10.79 8.13
N LEU A 149 7.37 -10.69 7.20
CA LEU A 149 7.22 -11.11 5.81
C LEU A 149 8.27 -12.17 5.49
N LYS A 150 7.82 -13.37 5.13
CA LYS A 150 8.69 -14.52 4.89
C LYS A 150 8.65 -14.90 3.41
N ALA A 151 9.81 -14.91 2.75
CA ALA A 151 9.92 -15.49 1.42
C ALA A 151 9.74 -17.01 1.48
N LEU A 152 8.89 -17.56 0.61
CA LEU A 152 8.63 -18.99 0.46
C LEU A 152 9.37 -19.61 -0.75
N GLY A 153 9.95 -18.77 -1.60
CA GLY A 153 10.54 -19.18 -2.88
C GLY A 153 9.53 -19.10 -4.04
N GLY A 154 10.03 -19.13 -5.28
CA GLY A 154 9.17 -19.14 -6.47
C GLY A 154 8.27 -17.90 -6.65
N GLY A 155 8.68 -16.74 -6.12
CA GLY A 155 7.87 -15.52 -6.15
C GLY A 155 6.73 -15.47 -5.13
N GLU A 156 6.73 -16.36 -4.13
CA GLU A 156 5.70 -16.41 -3.08
C GLU A 156 6.22 -15.88 -1.73
N TYR A 157 5.36 -15.12 -1.05
CA TYR A 157 5.68 -14.45 0.22
C TYR A 157 4.52 -14.60 1.22
N GLU A 158 4.83 -15.02 2.44
CA GLU A 158 3.87 -15.13 3.55
C GLU A 158 3.97 -13.88 4.44
N LEU A 159 2.88 -13.11 4.51
CA LEU A 159 2.70 -12.07 5.52
C LEU A 159 2.01 -12.67 6.73
N GLN A 160 2.65 -12.57 7.90
CA GLN A 160 2.12 -13.16 9.14
C GLN A 160 1.29 -12.14 9.91
N LEU A 161 0.01 -12.46 10.14
CA LEU A 161 -0.93 -11.64 10.87
C LEU A 161 -1.07 -12.12 12.33
N PRO A 162 -1.65 -11.29 13.22
CA PRO A 162 -2.00 -11.73 14.57
C PRO A 162 -2.90 -12.98 14.57
N GLU A 163 -2.91 -13.70 15.68
CA GLU A 163 -3.75 -14.90 15.88
C GLU A 163 -3.43 -16.07 14.93
N GLY A 164 -2.21 -16.09 14.36
CA GLY A 164 -1.76 -17.19 13.48
C GLY A 164 -2.35 -17.15 12.06
N LYS A 165 -3.11 -16.11 11.72
CA LYS A 165 -3.62 -15.87 10.37
C LYS A 165 -2.48 -15.47 9.44
N LYS A 166 -2.67 -15.71 8.14
CA LYS A 166 -1.67 -15.33 7.14
C LYS A 166 -2.28 -14.93 5.81
N ASN A 167 -1.51 -14.13 5.08
CA ASN A 167 -1.77 -13.83 3.68
C ASN A 167 -0.60 -14.32 2.83
N ILE A 168 -0.88 -14.98 1.71
CA ILE A 168 0.15 -15.41 0.76
C ILE A 168 0.07 -14.52 -0.48
N TYR A 169 1.16 -13.81 -0.77
CA TYR A 169 1.31 -12.97 -1.95
C TYR A 169 2.11 -13.74 -3.00
N LYS A 170 1.60 -13.81 -4.23
CA LYS A 170 2.24 -14.48 -5.34
C LYS A 170 2.55 -13.49 -6.45
N TYR A 171 3.80 -13.48 -6.87
CA TYR A 171 4.32 -12.63 -7.93
C TYR A 171 4.71 -13.47 -9.15
N ASP A 172 4.48 -12.91 -10.34
CA ASP A 172 5.02 -13.40 -11.60
C ASP A 172 5.83 -12.28 -12.24
N ASN A 173 7.11 -12.54 -12.53
CA ASN A 173 8.05 -11.56 -13.10
C ASN A 173 8.02 -10.18 -12.40
N GLY A 174 7.96 -10.17 -11.06
CA GLY A 174 7.92 -8.95 -10.25
C GLY A 174 6.53 -8.30 -10.10
N THR A 175 5.50 -8.83 -10.76
CA THR A 175 4.12 -8.31 -10.71
C THR A 175 3.28 -9.16 -9.78
N LEU A 176 2.56 -8.53 -8.84
CA LEU A 176 1.62 -9.25 -7.97
C LEU A 176 0.46 -9.81 -8.81
N VAL A 177 0.30 -11.12 -8.87
CA VAL A 177 -0.76 -11.78 -9.64
C VAL A 177 -1.88 -12.35 -8.78
N GLN A 178 -1.58 -12.71 -7.53
CA GLN A 178 -2.57 -13.29 -6.63
C GLN A 178 -2.23 -13.00 -5.16
N VAL A 179 -3.26 -12.81 -4.34
CA VAL A 179 -3.18 -12.85 -2.88
C VAL A 179 -4.19 -13.86 -2.35
N GLU A 180 -3.74 -14.79 -1.51
CA GLU A 180 -4.60 -15.67 -0.72
C GLU A 180 -4.73 -15.09 0.69
N VAL A 181 -5.96 -14.97 1.20
CA VAL A 181 -6.22 -14.46 2.55
C VAL A 181 -7.15 -15.39 3.33
N ASP A 182 -6.86 -15.56 4.62
CA ASP A 182 -7.72 -16.30 5.54
C ASP A 182 -9.01 -15.50 5.81
N HIS A 183 -10.17 -16.08 5.48
CA HIS A 183 -11.49 -15.50 5.69
C HIS A 183 -12.38 -16.44 6.52
N THR A 184 -13.40 -15.89 7.21
CA THR A 184 -14.31 -16.65 8.08
C THR A 184 -15.03 -17.79 7.36
N PHE A 185 -15.24 -17.67 6.05
CA PHE A 185 -15.89 -18.68 5.19
C PHE A 185 -14.90 -19.52 4.37
N GLY A 186 -13.64 -19.61 4.79
CA GLY A 186 -12.57 -20.29 4.07
C GLY A 186 -11.58 -19.31 3.44
N LYS A 187 -10.91 -19.71 2.35
CA LYS A 187 -9.93 -18.84 1.69
C LYS A 187 -10.61 -17.88 0.72
N ALA A 188 -10.25 -16.60 0.79
CA ALA A 188 -10.57 -15.66 -0.27
C ALA A 188 -9.32 -15.48 -1.16
N ILE A 189 -9.54 -15.39 -2.46
CA ILE A 189 -8.49 -15.24 -3.46
C ILE A 189 -8.68 -13.90 -4.15
N ILE A 190 -7.64 -13.09 -4.16
CA ILE A 190 -7.57 -11.80 -4.84
C ILE A 190 -6.71 -12.04 -6.07
N VAL A 191 -7.23 -11.80 -7.27
CA VAL A 191 -6.54 -12.08 -8.54
C VAL A 191 -6.39 -10.78 -9.33
N LYS A 192 -5.20 -10.52 -9.87
CA LYS A 192 -4.97 -9.33 -10.71
C LYS A 192 -5.89 -9.37 -11.94
N SER A 193 -6.60 -8.28 -12.19
CA SER A 193 -7.50 -8.11 -13.34
C SER A 193 -6.95 -7.13 -14.37
N SER A 194 -6.20 -6.11 -13.95
CA SER A 194 -5.49 -5.18 -14.83
C SER A 194 -4.24 -4.60 -14.18
#